data_AF-A0A368BWV7-F1
#
_entry.id   AF-A0A368BWV7-F1
#
_cell.length_a   1.000
_cell.length_b   1.000
_cell.length_c   1.000
_cell.angle_alpha   90.00
_cell.angle_beta   90.00
_cell.angle_gamma   90.00
#
_symmetry.space_group_name_H-M   'P 1'
#
loop_
_entity.id
_entity.type
_entity.pdbx_description
1 polymer ?
#
loop_
_entity_poly.entity_id
_entity_poly.type
_entity_poly.pdbx_seq_one_letter_code
_entity_poly.pdbx_strand_id
1 'polypeptide(L)' 'MGFGGISIWQLLIILAIIILIFGTKRIRNLGGDLGSFVKGFKKAVKQEDKNLDDKKED' A
#
# COMPACT_ATOMS: atom_id res chain seq x y z
N MET A 1 -10.35 -11.64 -23.08
CA MET A 1 -10.44 -10.25 -22.55
C MET A 1 -10.12 -10.27 -21.06
N GLY A 2 -8.88 -10.60 -20.70
CA GLY A 2 -8.41 -10.56 -19.32
C GLY A 2 -7.58 -9.30 -19.07
N PHE A 3 -7.30 -9.00 -17.80
CA PHE A 3 -6.50 -7.87 -17.32
C PHE A 3 -5.06 -7.74 -17.90
N GLY A 4 -4.66 -8.57 -18.87
CA GLY A 4 -3.38 -8.48 -19.58
C GLY A 4 -3.24 -7.31 -20.57
N GLY A 5 -4.25 -6.45 -20.69
CA GLY A 5 -4.20 -5.21 -21.49
C GLY A 5 -3.90 -3.94 -20.67
N ILE A 6 -3.89 -4.03 -19.34
CA ILE A 6 -3.50 -2.90 -18.49
C ILE A 6 -1.98 -2.89 -18.41
N SER A 7 -1.34 -2.19 -19.34
CA SER A 7 0.10 -1.96 -19.26
C SER A 7 0.40 -1.00 -18.12
N ILE A 8 1.56 -1.18 -17.49
CA ILE A 8 2.08 -0.27 -16.45
C ILE A 8 2.03 1.20 -16.91
N TRP A 9 2.20 1.43 -18.22
CA TRP A 9 2.13 2.76 -18.83
C TRP A 9 0.76 3.43 -18.74
N GLN A 10 -0.35 2.71 -18.91
CA GLN A 10 -1.68 3.29 -18.72
C GLN A 10 -1.93 3.64 -17.26
N LEU A 11 -1.48 2.79 -16.32
CA LEU A 11 -1.62 3.07 -14.89
C LEU A 11 -0.86 4.32 -14.46
N LEU A 12 0.34 4.56 -14.99
CA LEU A 12 1.11 5.79 -14.74
C LEU A 12 0.39 7.04 -15.27
N ILE A 13 -0.18 6.97 -16.46
CA ILE A 13 -0.95 8.08 -17.05
C ILE A 13 -2.19 8.39 -16.21
N ILE A 14 -2.93 7.36 -15.80
CA ILE A 14 -4.11 7.52 -14.94
C ILE A 14 -3.71 8.13 -13.59
N LEU A 15 -2.62 7.63 -12.99
CA LEU A 15 -2.10 8.16 -11.73
C LEU A 15 -1.70 9.64 -11.86
N ALA A 16 -1.05 10.02 -12.96
CA ALA A 16 -0.68 11.41 -13.23
C ALA A 16 -1.92 12.32 -13.32
N ILE A 17 -2.98 11.88 -14.00
CA ILE A 17 -4.25 12.62 -14.09
C ILE A 17 -4.88 12.80 -12.70
N ILE A 18 -4.93 11.74 -11.89
CA ILE A 18 -5.45 11.82 -10.52
C ILE A 18 -4.63 12.82 -9.68
N ILE A 19 -3.31 12.80 -9.79
CA ILE A 19 -2.43 13.74 -9.08
C ILE A 19 -2.68 15.19 -9.54
N LEU A 20 -2.91 15.42 -10.84
CA LEU A 20 -3.22 16.74 -11.39
C LEU A 20 -4.56 17.29 -10.90
N ILE A 21 -5.61 16.46 -10.83
CA ILE A 21 -6.95 16.87 -10.38
C ILE A 21 -6.97 17.14 -8.87
N PHE A 22 -6.43 16.21 -8.08
CA PHE A 22 -6.49 16.30 -6.61
C PHE A 22 -5.35 17.13 -6.01
N GLY A 23 -4.27 17.31 -6.76
CA GLY A 23 -3.02 17.90 -6.28
C GLY A 23 -2.24 16.96 -5.36
N THR A 24 -0.91 17.11 -5.36
CA THR A 24 -0.01 16.31 -4.51
C THR A 24 -0.23 16.54 -3.01
N LYS A 25 -0.71 17.72 -2.61
CA LYS A 25 -0.98 18.07 -1.20
C LYS A 25 -2.08 17.21 -0.58
N ARG A 26 -3.19 16.98 -1.30
CA ARG A 26 -4.31 16.16 -0.81
C ARG A 26 -3.91 14.69 -0.74
N ILE A 27 -3.21 14.20 -1.75
CA ILE A 27 -2.70 12.82 -1.80
C ILE A 27 -1.68 12.57 -0.69
N ARG A 28 -0.80 13.54 -0.37
CA ARG A 28 0.16 13.39 0.72
C ARG A 28 -0.51 13.38 2.10
N ASN A 29 -1.49 14.26 2.32
CA ASN A 29 -2.22 14.29 3.60
C ASN A 29 -2.99 12.98 3.81
N LEU A 30 -3.78 12.54 2.82
CA LEU A 30 -4.52 11.27 2.90
C LEU A 30 -3.59 10.05 2.92
N GLY A 31 -2.51 10.08 2.13
CA GLY A 31 -1.53 9.00 2.07
C GLY A 31 -0.71 8.84 3.36
N GLY A 32 -0.48 9.92 4.11
CA GLY A 32 0.17 9.87 5.42
C GLY A 32 -0.68 9.11 6.45
N ASP A 33 -1.98 9.40 6.49
CA ASP A 33 -2.93 8.77 7.42
C ASP A 33 -3.14 7.29 7.07
N LEU A 34 -3.39 7.01 5.79
CA LEU A 34 -3.54 5.63 5.30
C LEU A 34 -2.23 4.84 5.42
N GLY A 35 -1.08 5.46 5.14
CA GLY A 35 0.23 4.84 5.26
C GLY A 35 0.58 4.48 6.69
N SER A 36 0.21 5.32 7.66
CA SER A 36 0.42 5.05 9.08
C SER A 36 -0.44 3.87 9.56
N PHE A 37 -1.69 3.79 9.12
CA PHE A 37 -2.58 2.65 9.39
C PHE A 37 -2.01 1.33 8.81
N VAL A 38 -1.62 1.32 7.53
CA VAL A 38 -1.05 0.14 6.87
C VAL A 38 0.28 -0.28 7.51
N LYS A 39 1.11 0.68 7.95
CA LYS A 39 2.36 0.39 8.67
C LYS A 39 2.09 -0.28 10.03
N GLY A 40 1.06 0.16 10.75
CA GLY A 40 0.61 -0.49 11.98
C GLY A 40 0.12 -1.91 11.74
N PHE A 41 -0.73 -2.10 10.71
CA PHE A 41 -1.23 -3.41 10.31
C PHE A 41 -0.09 -4.38 9.93
N LYS A 42 0.85 -3.94 9.08
CA LYS A 42 2.02 -4.76 8.71
C LYS A 42 2.88 -5.14 9.91
N LYS A 43 2.99 -4.26 10.90
CA LYS A 43 3.79 -4.52 12.12
C LYS A 43 3.10 -5.56 13.01
N ALA A 44 1.78 -5.48 13.18
CA ALA A 44 1.00 -6.44 13.96
C ALA A 44 1.09 -7.85 13.35
N VAL A 45 0.83 -7.98 12.04
CA VAL A 45 0.94 -9.26 11.32
C VAL A 45 2.35 -9.85 11.46
N LYS A 46 3.39 -9.03 11.30
CA LYS A 46 4.78 -9.49 11.46
C LYS A 46 5.14 -9.86 12.90
N GLN A 47 4.48 -9.28 13.91
CA GLN A 47 4.68 -9.65 15.31
C GLN A 47 3.97 -10.95 15.67
N GLU A 48 2.82 -11.23 15.05
CA GLU A 48 2.14 -12.52 15.15
C GLU A 48 2.97 -13.65 14.52
N ASP A 49 3.51 -13.44 13.31
CA ASP A 49 4.40 -14.41 12.66
C ASP A 49 5.63 -14.74 13.54
N LYS A 50 6.29 -13.72 14.10
CA LYS A 50 7.46 -13.92 14.97
C LYS A 50 7.14 -14.64 16.28
N ASN A 51 5.95 -14.46 16.85
CA ASN A 51 5.55 -15.19 18.07
C ASN A 51 5.19 -16.66 17.80
N LEU A 52 4.93 -17.04 16.54
CA LEU A 52 4.65 -18.41 16.15
C LEU A 52 5.94 -19.23 15.95
N ASP A 53 7.05 -18.57 15.59
CA ASP A 53 8.35 -19.22 15.38
C ASP A 53 9.12 -19.45 16.71
N ASP A 54 9.00 -18.53 17.69
CA ASP A 54 9.61 -18.66 19.03
C ASP A 54 8.97 -19.77 19.91
N LYS A 55 7.81 -20.31 19.52
CA LYS A 55 7.04 -21.30 20.30
C LYS A 55 7.21 -22.76 19.83
N LYS A 56 8.14 -23.02 18.91
CA LYS A 56 8.38 -24.37 18.33
C LYS A 56 9.75 -24.96 18.70
N GLU A 57 10.50 -24.35 19.61
CA GLU A 57 11.86 -24.77 19.98
C GLU A 57 12.02 -25.24 21.44
N ASP A 58 10.94 -25.66 22.10
CA ASP A 58 10.96 -26.43 23.36
C ASP A 58 10.33 -27.83 23.19
#